data_AF-A0A3C1S3I2-F1
#
_entry.id   AF-A0A3C1S3I2-F1
#
_cell.length_a   1.000
_cell.length_b   1.000
_cell.length_c   1.000
_cell.angle_alpha   90.00
_cell.angle_beta   90.00
_cell.angle_gamma   90.00
#
_symmetry.space_group_name_H-M   'P 1'
#
loop_
_entity.id
_entity.type
_entity.pdbx_description
1 polymer ?
#
loop_
_entity_poly.entity_id
_entity_poly.type
_entity_poly.pdbx_seq_one_letter_code
_entity_poly.pdbx_strand_id
1 'polypeptide(L)'
;MDKKELLRLSDTYGCPLYVYDTDIITNQYKKITKAFSKVKNVKINYAVKALSNINILKVFNSLKSGLDTVSIQEVKLGLLAGFKPKDIIY
;
A
#
# COMPACT_ATOMS: atom_id res chain seq x y z
N MET A 1 -10.42 -13.63 -3.71
CA MET A 1 -11.84 -13.21 -3.68
C MET A 1 -12.70 -14.17 -4.50
N ASP A 2 -13.89 -14.49 -4.01
CA ASP A 2 -14.88 -15.34 -4.71
C ASP A 2 -15.81 -14.50 -5.62
N LYS A 3 -16.31 -15.10 -6.70
CA LYS A 3 -17.17 -14.42 -7.69
C LYS A 3 -18.48 -13.93 -7.08
N LYS A 4 -19.11 -14.71 -6.19
CA LYS A 4 -20.41 -14.31 -5.59
C LYS A 4 -20.23 -13.08 -4.72
N GLU A 5 -19.13 -13.01 -3.98
CA GLU A 5 -18.82 -11.85 -3.14
C GLU A 5 -18.59 -10.60 -4.00
N LEU A 6 -17.86 -10.71 -5.11
CA LEU A 6 -17.66 -9.58 -6.03
C LEU A 6 -18.98 -9.05 -6.61
N LEU A 7 -19.91 -9.93 -7.00
CA LEU A 7 -21.24 -9.53 -7.48
C LEU A 7 -22.07 -8.85 -6.39
N ARG A 8 -22.02 -9.37 -5.16
CA ARG A 8 -22.69 -8.75 -4.00
C ARG A 8 -22.17 -7.34 -3.73
N LEU A 9 -20.85 -7.14 -3.84
CA LEU A 9 -20.24 -5.82 -3.67
C LEU A 9 -20.66 -4.86 -4.79
N SER A 10 -20.76 -5.30 -6.05
CA SER A 10 -21.27 -4.45 -7.12
C SER A 10 -22.73 -4.04 -6.93
N ASP A 11 -23.58 -4.93 -6.40
CA ASP A 11 -24.96 -4.59 -6.09
C ASP A 11 -25.06 -3.60 -4.91
N THR A 12 -24.15 -3.73 -3.92
CA THR A 12 -24.14 -2.90 -2.71
C THR A 12 -23.58 -1.50 -2.97
N TYR A 13 -22.51 -1.37 -3.76
CA TYR A 13 -21.75 -0.12 -3.94
C TYR A 13 -21.88 0.51 -5.33
N GLY A 14 -22.54 -0.18 -6.28
CA GLY A 14 -22.68 0.27 -7.66
C GLY A 14 -21.43 0.06 -8.51
N CYS A 15 -21.55 0.28 -9.82
CA CYS A 15 -20.48 0.10 -10.80
C CYS A 15 -20.17 1.40 -11.57
N PRO A 16 -18.92 1.63 -12.03
CA PRO A 16 -17.76 0.74 -11.88
C PRO A 16 -17.16 0.72 -10.47
N LEU A 17 -16.73 -0.45 -9.99
CA LEU A 17 -16.19 -0.67 -8.64
C LEU A 17 -14.76 -1.22 -8.68
N TYR A 18 -13.86 -0.59 -7.92
CA TYR A 18 -12.54 -1.14 -7.61
C TYR A 18 -12.57 -1.85 -6.25
N VAL A 19 -12.05 -3.07 -6.19
CA VAL A 19 -11.90 -3.84 -4.95
C VAL A 19 -10.43 -4.24 -4.78
N TYR A 20 -9.84 -3.88 -3.66
CA TYR A 20 -8.44 -4.19 -3.33
C TYR A 20 -8.37 -5.26 -2.24
N ASP A 21 -7.57 -6.31 -2.48
CA ASP A 21 -7.28 -7.35 -1.49
C ASP A 21 -6.02 -7.00 -0.69
N THR A 22 -6.18 -6.65 0.58
CA THR A 22 -5.04 -6.28 1.44
C THR A 22 -4.15 -7.46 1.80
N ASP A 23 -4.67 -8.69 1.78
CA ASP A 23 -3.90 -9.90 2.05
C ASP A 23 -2.95 -10.19 0.89
N ILE A 24 -3.41 -10.00 -0.35
CA ILE A 24 -2.54 -10.10 -1.53
C ILE A 24 -1.42 -9.05 -1.44
N ILE A 25 -1.74 -7.79 -1.17
CA ILE A 25 -0.74 -6.71 -1.03
C ILE A 25 0.29 -7.07 0.06
N THR A 26 -0.18 -7.53 1.21
CA THR A 26 0.66 -7.94 2.34
C THR A 26 1.57 -9.11 1.99
N ASN A 27 1.03 -10.13 1.30
CA ASN A 27 1.80 -11.30 0.89
C ASN A 27 2.88 -10.94 -0.14
N GLN A 28 2.57 -10.05 -1.08
CA GLN A 28 3.55 -9.56 -2.05
C GLN A 28 4.67 -8.76 -1.38
N TYR A 29 4.33 -7.88 -0.43
CA TYR A 29 5.34 -7.16 0.36
C TYR A 29 6.24 -8.14 1.13
N LYS A 30 5.65 -9.11 1.85
CA LYS A 30 6.39 -10.15 2.58
C LYS A 30 7.29 -11.01 1.68
N LYS A 31 6.83 -11.31 0.45
CA LYS A 31 7.62 -12.06 -0.54
C LYS A 31 8.89 -11.30 -0.92
N ILE A 32 8.77 -9.99 -1.17
CA ILE A 32 9.91 -9.13 -1.48
C ILE A 32 10.86 -9.04 -0.27
N THR A 33 10.36 -8.74 0.93
CA THR A 33 11.21 -8.64 2.12
C THR A 33 11.93 -9.96 2.43
N LYS A 34 11.27 -11.10 2.26
CA LYS A 34 11.87 -12.43 2.42
C LYS A 34 13.00 -12.69 1.41
N ALA A 35 12.85 -12.25 0.16
CA ALA A 35 13.88 -12.41 -0.87
C ALA A 35 15.19 -11.69 -0.50
N PHE A 36 15.10 -10.60 0.27
CA PHE A 36 16.24 -9.84 0.76
C PHE A 36 16.68 -10.20 2.19
N SER A 37 16.20 -11.32 2.76
CA SER A 37 16.46 -11.70 4.16
C SER A 37 17.93 -11.86 4.55
N LYS A 38 18.82 -12.10 3.58
CA LYS A 38 20.28 -12.19 3.81
C LYS A 38 20.99 -10.83 3.81
N VAL A 39 20.32 -9.76 3.38
CA VAL A 39 20.91 -8.42 3.34
C VAL A 39 20.65 -7.73 4.68
N LYS A 40 21.74 -7.31 5.34
CA LYS A 40 21.72 -6.82 6.73
C LYS A 40 20.73 -5.66 6.94
N ASN A 41 20.67 -4.72 6.00
CA ASN A 41 19.82 -3.53 6.10
C ASN A 41 19.11 -3.29 4.77
N VAL A 42 17.84 -3.67 4.67
CA VAL A 42 17.00 -3.37 3.50
C VAL A 42 15.77 -2.62 3.95
N LYS A 43 15.49 -1.51 3.26
CA LYS A 43 14.26 -0.75 3.40
C LYS A 43 13.54 -0.78 2.07
N ILE A 44 12.30 -1.28 2.10
CA ILE A 44 11.41 -1.23 0.94
C ILE A 44 10.59 0.06 1.05
N ASN A 45 10.66 0.89 0.01
CA ASN A 45 9.86 2.11 -0.10
C ASN A 45 8.81 1.91 -1.19
N TYR A 46 7.54 2.10 -0.85
CA TYR A 46 6.44 1.94 -1.79
C TYR A 46 6.29 3.19 -2.65
N ALA A 47 6.29 3.04 -3.97
CA ALA A 47 6.07 4.12 -4.92
C ALA A 47 4.61 4.59 -4.89
N VAL A 48 4.34 5.73 -4.25
CA VAL A 48 2.96 6.21 -3.96
C VAL A 48 2.16 6.44 -5.24
N LYS A 49 2.82 6.91 -6.31
CA LYS A 49 2.24 7.10 -7.64
C LYS A 49 1.51 5.87 -8.22
N ALA A 50 1.85 4.66 -7.74
CA ALA A 50 1.22 3.42 -8.21
C ALA A 50 -0.22 3.23 -7.67
N LEU A 51 -0.48 3.58 -6.41
CA LEU A 51 -1.80 3.59 -5.80
C LEU A 51 -1.77 4.45 -4.52
N SER A 52 -2.20 5.70 -4.65
CA SER A 52 -2.15 6.68 -3.58
C SER A 52 -3.33 6.61 -2.60
N ASN A 53 -4.19 5.60 -2.67
CA ASN A 53 -5.32 5.46 -1.75
C ASN A 53 -4.82 5.43 -0.28
N ILE A 54 -5.30 6.36 0.56
CA ILE A 54 -4.81 6.52 1.93
C ILE A 54 -4.95 5.26 2.79
N ASN A 55 -5.99 4.44 2.57
CA ASN A 55 -6.17 3.20 3.30
C ASN A 55 -5.15 2.13 2.88
N ILE A 56 -4.75 2.11 1.60
CA ILE A 56 -3.65 1.26 1.13
C ILE A 56 -2.31 1.75 1.68
N LEU A 57 -2.08 3.06 1.75
CA LEU A 57 -0.88 3.60 2.39
C LEU A 57 -0.81 3.22 3.88
N LYS A 58 -1.93 3.23 4.61
CA LYS A 58 -2.00 2.73 5.99
C LYS A 58 -1.61 1.25 6.10
N VAL A 59 -1.98 0.41 5.13
CA VAL A 59 -1.51 -0.99 5.06
C VAL A 59 0.01 -1.03 4.95
N PHE A 60 0.61 -0.28 4.02
CA PHE A 60 2.08 -0.22 3.90
C PHE A 60 2.78 0.33 5.15
N ASN A 61 2.17 1.31 5.83
CA ASN A 61 2.67 1.82 7.11
C ASN A 61 2.66 0.74 8.20
N SER A 62 1.57 -0.05 8.26
CA SER A 62 1.45 -1.18 9.19
C SER A 62 2.55 -2.23 8.97
N LEU A 63 2.95 -2.41 7.71
CA LEU A 63 4.04 -3.30 7.28
C LEU A 63 5.43 -2.69 7.46
N LYS A 64 5.55 -1.48 8.03
CA LYS A 64 6.80 -0.74 8.23
C LYS A 64 7.57 -0.43 6.95
N SER A 65 6.86 -0.31 5.83
CA SER A 65 7.41 0.24 4.58
C SER A 65 7.80 1.71 4.78
N GLY A 66 8.72 2.21 3.95
CA GLY A 66 8.78 3.65 3.65
C GLY A 66 7.95 4.01 2.42
N LEU A 67 8.00 5.27 2.00
CA LEU A 67 7.35 5.78 0.80
C LEU A 67 8.37 6.41 -0.16
N ASP A 68 8.19 6.15 -1.44
CA ASP A 68 8.82 6.87 -2.56
C ASP A 68 7.76 7.80 -3.18
N THR A 69 7.95 9.10 -3.03
CA THR A 69 6.99 10.14 -3.44
C THR A 69 7.59 11.05 -4.50
N VAL A 70 6.75 11.55 -5.39
CA VAL A 70 7.14 12.42 -6.52
C VAL A 70 6.33 13.72 -6.57
N SER A 71 5.48 13.97 -5.57
CA SER A 71 4.81 15.26 -5.39
C SER A 71 4.65 15.60 -3.91
N ILE A 72 4.57 16.89 -3.60
CA ILE A 72 4.29 17.37 -2.24
C ILE A 72 2.95 16.85 -1.71
N GLN A 73 1.97 16.57 -2.58
CA GLN A 73 0.67 15.99 -2.22
C GLN A 73 0.82 14.55 -1.75
N GLU A 74 1.70 13.76 -2.38
CA GLU A 74 2.00 12.39 -1.93
C GLU A 74 2.72 12.39 -0.58
N VAL A 75 3.64 13.34 -0.34
CA VAL A 75 4.27 13.54 0.98
C VAL A 75 3.20 13.83 2.03
N LYS A 76 2.32 14.80 1.77
CA LYS A 76 1.21 15.14 2.67
C LYS A 76 0.31 13.94 2.96
N LEU A 77 0.00 13.16 1.93
CA LEU A 77 -0.84 11.97 2.06
C LEU A 77 -0.17 10.86 2.87
N GLY A 78 1.15 10.67 2.71
CA GLY A 78 1.96 9.78 3.53
C GLY A 78 1.95 10.17 5.01
N LEU A 79 2.09 11.47 5.31
CA LEU A 79 1.98 11.98 6.68
C LEU A 79 0.59 11.71 7.27
N LEU A 80 -0.49 11.93 6.51
CA LEU A 80 -1.86 11.63 6.93
C LEU A 80 -2.12 10.12 7.11
N ALA A 81 -1.43 9.27 6.35
CA ALA A 81 -1.45 7.81 6.53
C ALA A 81 -0.62 7.35 7.75
N GLY A 82 0.05 8.26 8.45
CA GLY A 82 0.78 8.02 9.69
C GLY A 82 2.25 7.63 9.50
N PHE A 83 2.84 7.82 8.31
CA PHE A 83 4.27 7.63 8.12
C PHE A 83 5.04 8.75 8.83
N LYS A 84 6.23 8.42 9.37
CA LYS A 84 7.12 9.44 9.92
C LYS A 84 7.82 10.17 8.77
N PRO A 85 8.13 11.48 8.88
CA PRO A 85 8.84 12.21 7.83
C PRO A 85 10.12 11.53 7.33
N LYS A 86 10.90 10.94 8.24
CA LYS A 86 12.13 10.18 7.92
C LYS A 86 11.91 8.90 7.10
N ASP A 87 10.67 8.46 6.96
CA ASP A 87 10.28 7.27 6.21
C ASP A 87 9.69 7.61 4.82
N ILE A 88 9.73 8.88 4.42
CA ILE A 88 9.25 9.37 3.13
C ILE A 88 10.43 9.95 2.34
N ILE A 89 10.62 9.48 1.10
CA ILE A 89 11.59 10.00 0.13
C ILE A 89 10.85 10.93 -0.84
N TYR A 90 11.39 12.12 -1.10
CA TYR A 90 10.88 13.12 -2.04
C TYR A 90 12.05 13.77 -2.79
#